data_AF-A0A3A8S6T3-F1
#
_entry.id   AF-A0A3A8S6T3-F1
#
_cell.length_a   1.000
_cell.length_b   1.000
_cell.length_c   1.000
_cell.angle_alpha   90.00
_cell.angle_beta   90.00
_cell.angle_gamma   90.00
#
_symmetry.space_group_name_H-M   'P 1'
#
loop_
_entity.id
_entity.type
_entity.pdbx_description
1 polymer ?
#
loop_
_entity_poly.entity_id
_entity_poly.type
_entity_poly.pdbx_seq_one_letter_code
_entity_poly.pdbx_strand_id
1 'polypeptide(L)' 'TPRAYVERLRVEKAEGLIRDTELPLADIALACGFSSQSRFTTAFRRATGFTPARYRRGTEDRG' A
#
# COMPACT_ATOMS: atom_id res chain seq x y z
N THR A 1 -6.82 -18.04 -2.35
CA THR A 1 -6.69 -18.20 -3.81
C THR A 1 -5.42 -17.51 -4.28
N PRO A 2 -4.78 -17.94 -5.38
CA PRO A 2 -3.50 -17.38 -5.86
C PRO A 2 -3.50 -15.86 -5.99
N ARG A 3 -4.65 -15.27 -6.37
CA ARG A 3 -4.85 -13.83 -6.46
C ARG A 3 -4.62 -13.09 -5.14
N ALA A 4 -5.06 -13.65 -4.01
CA ALA A 4 -4.88 -13.03 -2.70
C ALA A 4 -3.41 -13.05 -2.24
N TYR A 5 -2.65 -14.07 -2.66
CA TYR A 5 -1.22 -14.14 -2.38
C TYR A 5 -0.44 -13.07 -3.17
N VAL A 6 -0.73 -12.93 -4.46
CA VAL A 6 -0.14 -11.87 -5.30
C VAL A 6 -0.49 -10.48 -4.76
N GLU A 7 -1.73 -10.28 -4.30
CA GLU A 7 -2.15 -9.00 -3.71
C GLU A 7 -1.37 -8.66 -2.43
N ARG A 8 -1.09 -9.65 -1.56
CA ARG A 8 -0.24 -9.47 -0.38
C ARG A 8 1.19 -9.05 -0.75
N LEU A 9 1.83 -9.75 -1.68
CA LEU A 9 3.18 -9.42 -2.14
C LEU A 9 3.28 -7.98 -2.71
N ARG A 10 2.24 -7.53 -3.41
CA ARG A 10 2.18 -6.15 -3.93
C ARG A 10 2.06 -5.12 -2.80
N VAL A 11 1.33 -5.45 -1.73
CA VAL A 11 1.21 -4.59 -0.56
C VAL A 11 2.53 -4.54 0.21
N GLU A 12 3.19 -5.67 0.45
CA GLU A 12 4.51 -5.72 1.12
C GLU A 12 5.55 -4.86 0.38
N LYS A 13 5.58 -4.94 -0.96
CA LYS A 13 6.43 -4.04 -1.77
C LYS A 13 6.06 -2.57 -1.58
N ALA A 14 4.75 -2.26 -1.52
CA ALA A 14 4.29 -0.89 -1.34
C ALA A 14 4.65 -0.31 0.04
N GLU A 15 4.68 -1.13 1.09
CA GLU A 15 5.10 -0.70 2.44
C GLU A 15 6.52 -0.16 2.44
N GLY A 16 7.46 -0.88 1.81
CA GLY A 16 8.84 -0.42 1.64
C GLY A 16 8.90 0.89 0.85
N LEU A 17 8.22 0.97 -0.30
CA LEU A 17 8.20 2.21 -1.09
C LEU A 17 7.60 3.40 -0.34
N ILE A 18 6.58 3.20 0.49
CA ILE A 18 5.98 4.27 1.29
C ILE A 18 6.91 4.74 2.40
N ARG A 19 7.68 3.83 2.99
CA ARG A 19 8.61 4.12 4.09
C ARG A 19 9.90 4.76 3.61
N ASP A 20 10.42 4.28 2.48
CA ASP A 20 11.77 4.59 2.02
C ASP A 20 11.79 5.71 0.98
N THR A 21 10.63 6.15 0.48
CA THR A 21 10.53 7.16 -0.57
C THR A 21 9.41 8.17 -0.35
N GLU A 22 9.54 9.33 -0.98
CA GLU A 22 8.50 10.37 -1.03
C GLU A 22 7.62 10.29 -2.29
N LEU A 23 7.68 9.19 -3.05
CA LEU A 23 6.96 9.04 -4.30
C LEU A 23 5.45 9.30 -4.13
N PRO A 24 4.77 9.93 -5.10
CA PRO A 24 3.31 10.03 -5.06
C PRO A 24 2.65 8.66 -4.88
N LEU A 25 1.59 8.58 -4.09
CA LEU A 25 0.87 7.31 -3.84
C LEU A 25 0.30 6.69 -5.12
N ALA A 26 0.00 7.52 -6.13
CA ALA A 26 -0.40 7.07 -7.46
C ALA A 26 0.74 6.33 -8.17
N ASP A 27 1.97 6.83 -8.09
CA ASP A 27 3.14 6.20 -8.70
C ASP A 27 3.52 4.90 -8.00
N ILE A 28 3.41 4.85 -6.66
CA ILE A 28 3.58 3.61 -5.89
C ILE A 28 2.53 2.57 -6.30
N ALA A 29 1.28 2.99 -6.51
CA ALA A 29 0.23 2.08 -6.97
C ALA A 29 0.60 1.44 -8.32
N LEU A 30 1.07 2.25 -9.27
CA LEU A 30 1.51 1.77 -10.58
C LEU A 30 2.74 0.86 -10.48
N ALA A 31 3.74 1.23 -9.67
CA ALA A 31 4.95 0.45 -9.44
C ALA A 31 4.70 -0.92 -8.76
N CYS A 32 3.60 -1.03 -8.02
CA CYS A 32 3.13 -2.28 -7.41
C CYS A 32 2.09 -3.03 -8.26
N GLY A 33 1.82 -2.58 -9.49
CA GLY A 33 0.95 -3.27 -10.44
C GLY A 33 -0.54 -3.13 -10.16
N PHE A 34 -0.95 -2.05 -9.48
CA PHE A 34 -2.36 -1.66 -9.37
C PHE A 34 -2.74 -0.75 -10.53
N SER A 35 -3.97 -0.91 -11.04
CA SER A 35 -4.46 -0.08 -12.15
C SER A 35 -4.91 1.32 -11.72
N SER A 36 -5.01 1.59 -10.41
CA SER A 36 -5.31 2.92 -9.88
C SER A 36 -4.96 3.04 -8.41
N GLN A 37 -4.75 4.29 -7.95
CA GLN A 37 -4.53 4.62 -6.55
C GLN A 37 -5.69 4.19 -5.63
N SER A 38 -6.94 4.26 -6.10
CA SER A 38 -8.11 3.86 -5.30
C SER A 38 -8.15 2.35 -5.02
N ARG A 39 -7.82 1.54 -6.04
CA ARG A 39 -7.71 0.08 -5.88
C ARG A 39 -6.57 -0.29 -4.94
N PHE A 40 -5.42 0.36 -5.12
CA PHE A 40 -4.28 0.23 -4.23
C PHE A 40 -4.65 0.56 -2.78
N THR A 41 -5.28 1.71 -2.54
CA THR A 41 -5.67 2.16 -1.19
C THR A 41 -6.59 1.17 -0.50
N THR A 42 -7.55 0.59 -1.24
CA THR A 42 -8.45 -0.43 -0.70
C THR A 42 -7.71 -1.71 -0.34
N ALA A 43 -6.86 -2.20 -1.25
CA ALA A 43 -6.07 -3.41 -1.03
C ALA A 43 -5.09 -3.26 0.14
N PHE A 44 -4.38 -2.13 0.18
CA PHE A 44 -3.43 -1.79 1.23
C PHE A 44 -4.12 -1.71 2.60
N ARG A 45 -5.28 -1.02 2.70
CA ARG A 45 -6.03 -0.96 3.95
C ARG A 45 -6.57 -2.32 4.39
N ARG A 46 -7.01 -3.16 3.45
CA ARG A 46 -7.47 -4.52 3.77
C ARG A 46 -6.33 -5.39 4.31
N ALA A 47 -5.11 -5.19 3.85
CA ALA A 47 -3.95 -5.97 4.25
C ALA A 47 -3.26 -5.45 5.53
N THR A 48 -3.18 -4.12 5.70
CA THR A 48 -2.40 -3.48 6.78
C THR A 48 -3.26 -2.86 7.88
N GLY A 49 -4.57 -2.67 7.64
CA GLY A 49 -5.47 -1.91 8.54
C GLY A 49 -5.43 -0.39 8.34
N PHE A 50 -4.42 0.15 7.65
CA PHE A 50 -4.22 1.59 7.49
C PHE A 50 -4.32 2.02 6.02
N THR A 51 -4.65 3.29 5.76
CA THR A 51 -4.50 3.83 4.40
C THR A 51 -3.02 4.09 4.10
N PRO A 52 -2.56 4.01 2.84
CA PRO A 52 -1.18 4.31 2.46
C PRO A 52 -0.72 5.70 2.94
N ALA A 53 -1.60 6.70 2.88
CA ALA A 53 -1.32 8.05 3.35
C ALA A 53 -1.15 8.12 4.87
N ARG A 54 -1.93 7.35 5.63
CA ARG A 54 -1.79 7.27 7.09
C ARG A 54 -0.51 6.52 7.47
N TYR A 55 -0.24 5.42 6.78
CA TYR A 55 1.00 4.66 6.93
C TYR A 55 2.25 5.52 6.66
N ARG A 56 2.23 6.36 5.60
CA ARG A 56 3.31 7.31 5.30
C ARG A 56 3.59 8.31 6.42
N ARG A 57 2.53 8.82 7.07
CA ARG A 57 2.67 9.84 8.11
C ARG A 57 3.23 9.29 9.42
N GLY A 58 3.52 7.99 9.51
CA GLY A 58 4.03 7.38 10.73
C GLY A 58 3.02 7.43 11.88
N THR A 59 1.73 7.64 11.62
CA THR A 59 0.71 7.56 12.66
C THR A 59 0.32 6.09 12.86
N GLU A 60 1.28 5.33 13.38
CA GLU A 60 1.05 4.11 14.14
C GLU A 60 0.18 4.50 15.35
N ASP A 61 -1.13 4.48 15.15
CA ASP A 61 -2.08 4.56 16.23
C ASP A 61 -1.98 3.24 16.98
N ARG A 62 -1.08 3.22 17.98
CA ARG A 62 -1.21 2.33 19.12
C ARG A 62 -2.52 2.69 19.80
N GLY A 63 -3.60 2.03 19.37
CA GLY A 63 -4.66 1.65 20.28
C GLY A 63 -4.14 0.64 21.27
#